data_AF-A0A973G8F0-F1
#
_entry.id   AF-A0A973G8F0-F1
#
_cell.length_a   1.000
_cell.length_b   1.000
_cell.length_c   1.000
_cell.angle_alpha   90.00
_cell.angle_beta   90.00
_cell.angle_gamma   90.00
#
_symmetry.space_group_name_H-M   'P 1'
#
loop_
_entity.id
_entity.type
_entity.pdbx_description
1 polymer ?
#
loop_
_entity_poly.entity_id
_entity_poly.type
_entity_poly.pdbx_seq_one_letter_code
_entity_poly.pdbx_strand_id
1 'polypeptide(L)'
;MPTPPRNSNRGPAAAAENRRALLDAARRVFADRGYHAPLNAIAREAGVGQGVLYRHFPTRLDLAFAVFEQNFAELERIAAQPGADAFA
;
A
#
# COMPACT_ATOMS: atom_id res chain seq x y z
N MET A 1 -20.68 -29.24 7.32
CA MET A 1 -20.10 -28.07 6.61
C MET A 1 -18.64 -27.95 7.04
N PRO A 2 -17.64 -28.17 6.17
CA PRO A 2 -16.27 -27.84 6.52
C PRO A 2 -16.14 -26.31 6.53
N THR A 3 -15.85 -25.75 7.69
CA THR A 3 -15.53 -24.33 7.85
C THR A 3 -14.24 -24.05 7.08
N PRO A 4 -14.19 -23.05 6.16
CA PRO A 4 -12.97 -22.75 5.44
C PRO A 4 -11.88 -22.33 6.44
N PRO A 5 -10.60 -22.73 6.23
CA PRO A 5 -9.54 -22.43 7.15
C PRO A 5 -9.39 -20.92 7.28
N ARG A 6 -9.49 -20.41 8.51
CA ARG A 6 -9.16 -19.03 8.83
C ARG A 6 -7.68 -18.87 8.52
N ASN A 7 -7.34 -18.12 7.48
CA ASN A 7 -5.96 -17.79 7.10
C ASN A 7 -5.19 -17.28 8.33
N SER A 8 -4.48 -18.19 8.98
CA SER A 8 -3.65 -17.94 10.15
C SER A 8 -2.24 -17.75 9.65
N ASN A 9 -1.86 -16.48 9.43
CA ASN A 9 -0.48 -16.01 9.30
C ASN A 9 0.42 -16.89 8.40
N ARG A 10 0.41 -16.63 7.09
CA ARG A 10 1.40 -17.16 6.11
C ARG A 10 2.84 -16.64 6.32
N GLY A 11 3.22 -16.26 7.54
CA GLY A 11 4.56 -15.81 7.92
C GLY A 11 4.95 -14.41 7.42
N PRO A 12 6.22 -14.01 7.63
CA PRO A 12 6.73 -12.67 7.28
C PRO A 12 6.60 -12.31 5.80
N ALA A 13 6.72 -13.28 4.90
CA ALA A 13 6.58 -13.07 3.46
C ALA A 13 5.17 -12.55 3.10
N ALA A 14 4.12 -13.17 3.65
CA ALA A 14 2.76 -12.69 3.44
C ALA A 14 2.51 -11.32 4.08
N ALA A 15 3.16 -11.01 5.20
CA ALA A 15 3.08 -9.67 5.80
C ALA A 15 3.71 -8.61 4.88
N ALA A 16 4.84 -8.91 4.24
CA ALA A 16 5.47 -8.02 3.27
C ALA A 16 4.62 -7.83 2.00
N GLU A 17 4.05 -8.93 1.46
CA GLU A 17 3.14 -8.89 0.31
C GLU A 17 1.88 -8.08 0.60
N ASN A 18 1.26 -8.30 1.76
CA ASN A 18 0.08 -7.55 2.20
C ASN A 18 0.40 -6.06 2.36
N ARG A 19 1.54 -5.72 2.95
CA ARG A 19 1.97 -4.32 3.09
C ARG A 19 2.13 -3.66 1.71
N ARG A 20 2.77 -4.34 0.75
CA ARG A 20 2.90 -3.83 -0.62
C ARG A 20 1.53 -3.62 -1.28
N ALA A 21 0.65 -4.62 -1.21
CA ALA A 21 -0.70 -4.54 -1.79
C ALA A 21 -1.52 -3.39 -1.19
N LEU A 22 -1.41 -3.17 0.12
CA LEU A 22 -2.07 -2.04 0.80
C LEU A 22 -1.56 -0.68 0.31
N LEU A 23 -0.25 -0.54 0.10
CA LEU A 23 0.33 0.72 -0.39
C LEU A 23 -0.06 1.01 -1.84
N ASP A 24 -0.01 0.00 -2.71
CA ASP A 24 -0.42 0.14 -4.11
C ASP A 24 -1.91 0.54 -4.21
N ALA A 25 -2.77 -0.10 -3.42
CA ALA A 25 -4.19 0.26 -3.34
C ALA A 25 -4.41 1.65 -2.74
N ALA A 26 -3.68 2.01 -1.68
CA ALA A 26 -3.78 3.32 -1.06
C ALA A 26 -3.39 4.44 -2.03
N ARG A 27 -2.30 4.26 -2.79
CA ARG A 27 -1.87 5.21 -3.83
C ARG A 27 -2.99 5.47 -4.85
N ARG A 28 -3.61 4.40 -5.38
CA ARG A 28 -4.73 4.52 -6.33
C ARG A 28 -5.94 5.21 -5.71
N VAL A 29 -6.37 4.76 -4.54
CA VAL A 29 -7.55 5.31 -3.87
C VAL A 29 -7.35 6.78 -3.47
N PHE A 30 -6.17 7.16 -3.00
CA PHE A 30 -5.86 8.56 -2.68
C PHE A 30 -5.82 9.44 -3.93
N ALA A 31 -5.29 8.94 -5.05
CA ALA A 31 -5.29 9.66 -6.32
C ALA A 31 -6.72 9.87 -6.87
N ASP A 32 -7.54 8.82 -6.82
CA ASP A 32 -8.88 8.84 -7.44
C ASP A 32 -9.95 9.50 -6.56
N ARG A 33 -9.86 9.33 -5.23
CA ARG A 33 -10.93 9.68 -4.28
C ARG A 33 -10.48 10.65 -3.19
N GLY A 34 -9.22 11.08 -3.22
CA GLY A 34 -8.62 11.99 -2.25
C GLY A 34 -8.23 11.33 -0.92
N TYR A 35 -7.48 12.08 -0.12
CA TYR A 35 -6.96 11.64 1.20
C TYR A 35 -8.07 11.18 2.16
N HIS A 36 -9.27 11.74 2.05
CA HIS A 36 -10.35 11.43 2.97
C HIS A 36 -11.06 10.10 2.70
N ALA A 37 -10.70 9.40 1.63
CA ALA A 37 -11.31 8.15 1.21
C ALA A 37 -11.38 7.09 2.34
N PRO A 38 -12.45 6.30 2.38
CA PRO A 38 -12.61 5.28 3.41
C PRO A 38 -11.46 4.25 3.41
N LEU A 39 -10.82 4.02 4.57
CA LEU A 39 -9.74 3.03 4.70
C LEU A 39 -10.23 1.60 4.35
N ASN A 40 -11.53 1.36 4.51
CA ASN A 40 -12.10 0.08 4.15
C ASN A 40 -12.11 -0.17 2.63
N ALA A 41 -12.24 0.89 1.82
CA ALA A 41 -12.12 0.80 0.38
C ALA A 41 -10.70 0.39 -0.03
N ILE A 42 -9.68 0.93 0.65
CA ILE A 42 -8.27 0.61 0.42
C ILE A 42 -8.01 -0.88 0.69
N ALA A 43 -8.38 -1.38 1.87
CA ALA A 43 -8.11 -2.80 2.18
C ALA A 43 -8.91 -3.74 1.26
N ARG A 44 -10.15 -3.38 0.89
CA ARG A 44 -10.92 -4.13 -0.10
C ARG A 44 -10.21 -4.18 -1.45
N GLU A 45 -9.70 -3.04 -1.93
CA GLU A 45 -8.96 -2.97 -3.18
C GLU A 45 -7.63 -3.73 -3.13
N ALA A 46 -6.97 -3.75 -1.97
CA ALA A 46 -5.76 -4.55 -1.75
C ALA A 46 -6.04 -6.06 -1.65
N GLY A 47 -7.31 -6.49 -1.51
CA GLY A 47 -7.65 -7.88 -1.19
C GLY A 47 -7.20 -8.30 0.21
N VAL A 48 -7.03 -7.34 1.12
CA VAL A 48 -6.47 -7.53 2.46
C VAL A 48 -7.54 -7.22 3.52
N GLY A 49 -7.59 -8.01 4.59
CA GLY A 49 -8.54 -7.78 5.69
C GLY A 49 -8.27 -6.47 6.45
N GLN A 50 -9.32 -5.79 6.93
CA GLN A 50 -9.19 -4.54 7.69
C GLN A 50 -8.23 -4.65 8.89
N GLY A 51 -8.29 -5.75 9.63
CA GLY A 51 -7.39 -5.96 10.76
C GLY A 51 -5.91 -6.04 10.38
N VAL A 52 -5.60 -6.47 9.15
CA VAL A 52 -4.23 -6.47 8.63
C VAL A 52 -3.81 -5.06 8.24
N LEU A 53 -4.70 -4.27 7.62
CA LEU A 53 -4.45 -2.84 7.36
C LEU A 53 -4.09 -2.11 8.65
N TYR A 54 -4.92 -2.19 9.69
CA TYR A 54 -4.66 -1.49 10.96
C TYR A 54 -3.42 -2.01 11.70
N ARG A 55 -3.02 -3.27 11.48
CA ARG A 55 -1.76 -3.80 12.02
C ARG A 55 -0.53 -3.22 11.34
N HIS A 56 -0.59 -2.96 10.03
CA HIS A 56 0.52 -2.34 9.29
C HIS A 56 0.53 -0.81 9.41
N PHE A 57 -0.65 -0.21 9.45
CA PHE A 57 -0.84 1.24 9.43
C PHE A 57 -1.89 1.61 10.49
N PRO A 58 -1.46 1.84 11.74
CA PRO A 58 -2.36 2.14 12.85
C PRO A 58 -3.23 3.37 12.60
N THR A 59 -2.67 4.39 11.93
CA THR A 59 -3.38 5.60 11.55
C THR A 59 -3.41 5.80 10.04
N ARG A 60 -4.36 6.63 9.57
CA ARG A 60 -4.39 7.08 8.18
C ARG A 60 -3.10 7.82 7.80
N LEU A 61 -2.54 8.56 8.74
CA LEU A 61 -1.33 9.34 8.50
C LEU A 61 -0.13 8.42 8.29
N ASP A 62 -0.01 7.31 9.04
CA ASP A 62 1.02 6.30 8.82
C ASP A 62 0.94 5.70 7.41
N LEU A 63 -0.28 5.40 6.94
CA LEU A 63 -0.50 4.91 5.59
C LEU A 63 -0.10 5.95 4.53
N ALA A 64 -0.50 7.21 4.72
CA ALA A 64 -0.19 8.28 3.79
C ALA A 64 1.31 8.60 3.71
N PHE A 65 2.01 8.61 4.86
CA PHE A 65 3.47 8.75 4.88
C PHE A 65 4.15 7.60 4.15
N ALA A 66 3.73 6.36 4.38
CA ALA A 66 4.32 5.21 3.70
C ALA A 66 4.09 5.24 2.17
N VAL A 67 2.93 5.74 1.72
CA VAL A 67 2.68 5.99 0.27
C VAL A 67 3.60 7.10 -0.24
N PHE A 68 3.76 8.19 0.52
CA PHE A 68 4.64 9.29 0.15
C PHE A 68 6.11 8.85 0.05
N GLU A 69 6.61 8.08 1.01
CA GLU A 69 7.96 7.50 1.00
C GLU A 69 8.19 6.64 -0.25
N GLN A 70 7.22 5.79 -0.63
CA GLN A 70 7.34 4.98 -1.83
C GLN A 70 7.36 5.82 -3.12
N ASN A 71 6.52 6.85 -3.21
CA ASN A 71 6.52 7.76 -4.34
C ASN A 71 7.85 8.51 -4.46
N PHE A 72 8.40 8.96 -3.33
CA PHE A 72 9.68 9.66 -3.31
C PHE A 72 10.83 8.74 -3.71
N ALA A 73 10.87 7.51 -3.18
CA ALA A 73 11.86 6.51 -3.57
C ALA A 73 11.76 6.11 -5.06
N GLU A 74 10.56 6.16 -5.65
CA GLU A 74 10.38 5.98 -7.09
C GLU A 74 10.94 7.16 -7.89
N LEU A 75 10.67 8.39 -7.46
CA LEU A 75 11.25 9.59 -8.08
C LEU A 75 12.78 9.60 -8.00
N GLU A 76 13.36 9.28 -6.84
CA GLU A 76 14.81 9.16 -6.66
C GLU A 76 15.41 8.10 -7.58
N ARG A 77 14.73 6.96 -7.75
CA ARG A 77 15.17 5.90 -8.68
C ARG A 77 15.16 6.36 -10.12
N ILE A 78 14.17 7.16 -10.52
CA ILE A 78 14.10 7.74 -11.87
C ILE A 78 15.22 8.75 -12.05
N ALA A 79 15.40 9.68 -11.12
CA ALA A 79 16.43 10.72 -11.16
C ALA A 79 17.86 10.14 -11.16
N ALA A 80 18.07 8.98 -10.52
CA ALA A 80 19.36 8.30 -10.50
C ALA A 80 19.72 7.62 -11.84
N GLN A 81 18.80 7.51 -12.80
CA GLN A 81 19.11 6.96 -14.13
C GLN A 81 19.72 8.07 -15.01
N PRO A 82 20.99 7.97 -15.40
CA PRO A 82 21.58 8.92 -16.34
C PRO A 82 20.93 8.68 -17.71
N GLY A 83 20.00 9.54 -18.12
CA GLY A 83 19.52 9.55 -19.51
C GLY A 83 18.03 9.79 -19.79
N ALA A 84 17.21 10.25 -18.84
CA ALA A 84 15.81 10.62 -19.14
C ALA A 84 15.49 12.11 -19.00
N ASP A 85 16.42 12.90 -18.46
CA ASP A 85 16.27 14.35 -18.35
C ASP A 85 16.98 15.04 -19.52
N ALA A 86 16.62 14.66 -20.75
CA ALA A 86 16.87 15.50 -21.91
C ALA A 86 15.88 16.68 -21.86
N PHE A 87 16.19 17.69 -21.07
CA PHE A 87 15.65 19.05 -21.30
C PHE A 87 16.41 19.76 -22.43
N ALA A 88 17.01 19.01 -23.36
CA ALA A 88 17.75 19.47 -24.53
C ALA A 88 17.10 18.94 -25.81
#